data_AF-A0A7W1CDA6-F1
#
_entry.id   AF-A0A7W1CDA6-F1
#
_cell.length_a   1.000
_cell.length_b   1.000
_cell.length_c   1.000
_cell.angle_alpha   90.00
_cell.angle_beta   90.00
_cell.angle_gamma   90.00
#
_symmetry.space_group_name_H-M   'P 1'
#
loop_
_entity.id
_entity.type
_entity.pdbx_description
1 polymer ?
#
loop_
_entity_poly.entity_id
_entity_poly.type
_entity_poly.pdbx_seq_one_letter_code
_entity_poly.pdbx_strand_id
1 'polypeptide(L)' 'SAFEITDASKVKSAATYAKSNALLSGWLLGEKYLNGKTALAEADYGKGKLVLFAFRPQHRGQTFGTFPFIFNALEK' A
#
# COMPACT_ATOMS: atom_id res chain seq x y z
N SER A 1 -3.71 -5.11 -5.30
CA SER A 1 -4.88 -5.20 -4.42
C SER A 1 -5.05 -3.88 -3.69
N ALA A 2 -6.07 -3.74 -2.85
CA ALA A 2 -6.25 -2.55 -2.02
C ALA A 2 -6.83 -2.92 -0.65
N PHE A 3 -6.67 -2.04 0.32
CA PHE A 3 -7.28 -2.14 1.63
C PHE A 3 -8.35 -1.08 1.84
N GLU A 4 -9.33 -1.44 2.66
CA GLU A 4 -10.31 -0.52 3.23
C GLU A 4 -10.06 -0.45 4.73
N ILE A 5 -9.84 0.76 5.23
CA ILE A 5 -9.62 0.99 6.66
C ILE A 5 -10.96 1.07 7.36
N THR A 6 -11.21 0.13 8.27
CA THR A 6 -12.44 0.07 9.07
C THR A 6 -12.34 0.88 10.37
N ASP A 7 -11.14 1.01 10.94
CA ASP A 7 -10.88 1.76 12.17
C ASP A 7 -9.70 2.72 11.96
N ALA A 8 -10.03 3.97 11.63
CA ALA A 8 -9.05 5.03 11.38
C ALA A 8 -8.30 5.49 12.65
N SER A 9 -8.76 5.10 13.85
CA SER A 9 -8.06 5.42 15.09
C SER A 9 -6.84 4.52 15.34
N LYS A 10 -6.83 3.33 14.74
CA LYS A 10 -5.77 2.32 14.92
C LYS A 10 -4.90 2.11 13.68
N VAL A 11 -5.45 2.39 12.50
CA VAL A 11 -4.78 2.13 11.22
C VAL A 11 -4.62 3.43 10.45
N LYS A 12 -3.39 3.70 10.03
CA LYS A 12 -3.03 4.85 9.20
C LYS A 12 -2.74 4.40 7.77
N SER A 13 -3.29 5.12 6.79
CA SER A 13 -2.91 4.95 5.39
C SER A 13 -1.61 5.69 5.11
N ALA A 14 -0.52 4.97 4.82
CA ALA A 14 0.75 5.57 4.42
C ALA A 14 0.81 5.86 2.91
N ALA A 15 0.07 5.09 2.10
CA ALA A 15 -0.13 5.40 0.68
C ALA A 15 -1.56 5.05 0.24
N THR A 16 -2.12 5.83 -0.69
CA THR A 16 -3.44 5.61 -1.29
C THR A 16 -3.33 5.66 -2.81
N TYR A 17 -4.22 4.93 -3.49
CA TYR A 17 -4.38 5.08 -4.94
C TYR A 17 -5.08 6.41 -5.28
N ALA A 18 -4.88 6.90 -6.49
CA ALA A 18 -5.61 8.06 -6.99
C ALA A 18 -7.12 7.85 -6.90
N LYS A 19 -7.89 8.93 -6.72
CA LYS A 19 -9.36 8.86 -6.64
C LYS A 19 -10.01 8.49 -7.98
N SER A 20 -9.31 8.72 -9.09
CA SER A 20 -9.73 8.42 -10.45
C SER A 20 -8.48 8.33 -11.35
N ASN A 21 -8.58 7.61 -12.46
CA ASN A 21 -7.50 7.43 -13.43
C ASN A 21 -6.21 6.92 -12.75
N ALA A 22 -6.33 5.91 -11.88
CA ALA A 22 -5.19 5.40 -11.13
C ALA A 22 -4.16 4.65 -12.01
N LEU A 23 -4.55 4.26 -13.23
CA LEU A 23 -3.64 3.68 -14.20
C LEU A 23 -2.85 4.78 -14.92
N LEU A 24 -1.55 4.87 -14.65
CA LEU A 24 -0.65 5.74 -15.41
C LEU A 24 -0.21 5.11 -16.74
N SER A 25 0.09 3.81 -16.74
CA SER A 25 0.48 3.05 -17.92
C SER A 25 0.33 1.54 -17.71
N GLY A 26 0.25 0.78 -18.80
CA GLY A 26 0.13 -0.68 -18.77
C GLY A 26 -1.32 -1.16 -18.70
N TRP A 27 -1.62 -2.08 -17.78
CA TRP A 27 -2.91 -2.75 -17.70
C TRP A 27 -3.49 -2.68 -16.29
N LEU A 28 -4.77 -2.31 -16.19
CA LEU A 28 -5.53 -2.38 -14.95
C LEU A 28 -6.93 -2.90 -15.20
N LEU A 29 -7.28 -3.99 -14.53
CA LEU A 29 -8.63 -4.52 -14.49
C LEU A 29 -9.28 -4.16 -13.15
N GLY A 30 -10.49 -3.61 -13.19
CA GLY A 30 -11.26 -3.33 -11.98
C GLY A 30 -10.81 -2.07 -11.24
N GLU A 31 -10.50 -0.99 -11.96
CA GLU A 31 -10.05 0.29 -11.39
C GLU A 31 -10.93 0.80 -10.23
N LYS A 32 -12.24 0.64 -10.33
CA LYS A 32 -13.21 1.02 -9.28
C LYS A 32 -12.96 0.38 -7.91
N TYR A 33 -12.25 -0.74 -7.85
CA TYR A 33 -11.91 -1.44 -6.60
C TYR A 33 -10.60 -0.93 -5.99
N LEU A 34 -9.82 -0.13 -6.71
CA LEU A 34 -8.55 0.45 -6.26
C LEU A 34 -8.68 1.93 -5.95
N ASN A 35 -9.46 2.66 -6.74
CA ASN A 35 -9.52 4.12 -6.66
C ASN A 35 -9.85 4.63 -5.25
N GLY A 36 -9.00 5.52 -4.74
CA GLY A 36 -9.10 6.10 -3.40
C GLY A 36 -8.88 5.12 -2.24
N LYS A 37 -8.62 3.84 -2.50
CA LYS A 37 -8.36 2.83 -1.46
C LYS A 37 -6.89 2.85 -1.04
N THR A 38 -6.62 2.26 0.12
CA THR A 38 -5.28 2.24 0.72
C THR A 38 -4.38 1.21 0.01
N ALA A 39 -3.19 1.63 -0.39
CA ALA A 39 -2.17 0.80 -1.02
C ALA A 39 -1.10 0.31 -0.02
N LEU A 40 -0.86 1.10 1.03
CA LEU A 40 0.06 0.80 2.13
C LEU A 40 -0.54 1.30 3.44
N ALA A 41 -0.68 0.42 4.42
CA ALA A 41 -1.21 0.75 5.74
C ALA A 41 -0.19 0.46 6.84
N GLU A 42 -0.29 1.21 7.92
CA GLU A 42 0.50 1.07 9.14
C GLU A 42 -0.45 1.00 10.35
N ALA A 43 -0.18 0.12 11.30
CA ALA A 43 -0.91 0.05 12.55
C ALA A 43 0.05 -0.23 13.72
N ASP A 44 -0.23 0.36 14.88
CA ASP A 44 0.50 0.05 16.11
C ASP A 44 0.04 -1.30 16.67
N TYR A 45 0.99 -2.14 17.06
CA TYR A 45 0.69 -3.43 17.67
C TYR A 45 1.69 -3.75 18.79
N GLY A 46 1.22 -3.66 20.04
CA GLY A 46 2.05 -3.79 21.23
C GLY A 46 3.17 -2.74 21.24
N LYS A 47 4.43 -3.19 21.27
CA LYS A 47 5.62 -2.31 21.20
C LYS A 47 6.11 -2.08 19.77
N GLY A 48 5.50 -2.74 18.79
CA GLY A 48 5.93 -2.74 17.39
C GLY A 48 4.92 -2.05 16.48
N LYS A 49 5.17 -2.19 15.17
CA LYS A 49 4.27 -1.73 14.12
C LYS A 49 4.03 -2.85 13.12
N LEU A 50 2.83 -2.87 12.57
CA LEU A 50 2.45 -3.70 11.42
C LEU A 50 2.45 -2.82 10.17
N VAL A 51 3.12 -3.29 9.12
CA VAL A 51 3.14 -2.62 7.82
C VAL A 51 2.52 -3.57 6.79
N LEU A 52 1.44 -3.14 6.14
CA LEU A 52 0.63 -3.93 5.24
C LEU A 52 0.73 -3.40 3.81
N PHE A 53 1.32 -4.20 2.91
CA PHE A 53 1.43 -3.87 1.49
C PHE A 53 0.29 -4.49 0.68
N ALA A 54 -0.49 -3.67 -0.02
CA ALA A 54 -1.54 -4.15 -0.93
C ALA A 54 -0.99 -4.54 -2.32
N PHE A 55 0.22 -4.06 -2.63
CA PHE A 55 1.05 -4.49 -3.74
C PHE A 55 2.22 -5.33 -3.23
N ARG A 56 2.93 -6.05 -4.11
CA ARG A 56 4.03 -6.94 -3.73
C ARG A 56 5.36 -6.26 -4.07
N PRO A 57 5.96 -5.48 -3.15
CA PRO A 57 7.20 -4.73 -3.44
C PRO A 57 8.40 -5.64 -3.76
N GLN A 58 8.38 -6.89 -3.31
CA GLN A 58 9.42 -7.90 -3.50
C GLN A 58 9.22 -8.79 -4.74
N HIS A 59 8.17 -8.57 -5.54
CA HIS A 59 7.85 -9.46 -6.67
C HIS A 59 8.92 -9.37 -7.76
N ARG A 60 9.33 -10.52 -8.31
CA ARG A 60 10.28 -10.55 -9.43
C ARG A 60 9.69 -9.80 -10.62
N GLY A 61 10.45 -8.86 -11.19
CA GLY A 61 10.00 -8.01 -12.30
C GLY A 61 9.31 -6.72 -11.86
N GLN A 62 9.15 -6.46 -10.56
CA GLN A 62 8.83 -5.10 -10.09
C GLN A 62 10.07 -4.21 -10.14
N THR A 63 9.83 -2.91 -10.33
CA THR A 63 10.87 -1.88 -10.33
C THR A 63 11.64 -1.87 -9.00
N PHE A 64 12.95 -1.64 -9.04
CA PHE A 64 13.74 -1.42 -7.82
C PHE A 64 13.24 -0.24 -6.98
N GLY A 65 12.46 0.67 -7.57
CA GLY A 65 11.77 1.73 -6.84
C GLY A 65 10.79 1.24 -5.77
N THR A 66 10.40 -0.05 -5.76
CA THR A 66 9.57 -0.60 -4.67
C THR A 66 10.36 -1.12 -3.47
N PHE A 67 11.69 -1.25 -3.56
CA PHE A 67 12.51 -1.77 -2.45
C PHE A 67 12.60 -0.84 -1.25
N PRO A 68 12.69 0.50 -1.39
CA PRO A 68 12.69 1.40 -0.24
C PRO A 68 11.49 1.18 0.70
N PHE A 69 10.32 0.80 0.17
CA PHE A 69 9.16 0.48 1.01
C PHE A 69 9.40 -0.69 1.98
N ILE A 70 10.17 -1.70 1.57
CA ILE A 70 10.51 -2.84 2.42
C ILE A 70 11.57 -2.43 3.43
N PHE A 71 12.66 -1.82 2.97
CA PHE A 71 13.77 -1.50 3.85
C PHE A 71 13.40 -0.43 4.87
N ASN A 72 12.67 0.63 4.50
CA ASN A 72 12.17 1.63 5.44
C ASN A 72 11.17 1.07 6.47
N ALA A 73 10.56 -0.10 6.19
CA ALA A 73 9.70 -0.77 7.17
C ALA A 73 10.52 -1.57 8.22
N LEU A 74 11.77 -1.90 7.92
CA LEU A 74 12.70 -2.65 8.78
C LEU A 74 13.68 -1.71 9.50
N GLU A 75 14.19 -0.72 8.78
CA GLU A 75 15.05 0.34 9.25
C GLU A 75 14.18 1.41 9.89
N LYS A 76 14.12 1.38 11.23
CA LYS A 76 13.48 2.42 12.04
C LYS A 76 14.55 3.23 12.76
#